data_AF-A0A2I0D1U9-F1
#
_entry.id   AF-A0A2I0D1U9-F1
#
_cell.length_a   1.000
_cell.length_b   1.000
_cell.length_c   1.000
_cell.angle_alpha   90.00
_cell.angle_beta   90.00
_cell.angle_gamma   90.00
#
_symmetry.space_group_name_H-M   'P 1'
#
loop_
_entity.id
_entity.type
_entity.pdbx_description
1 polymer ?
#
loop_
_entity_poly.entity_id
_entity_poly.type
_entity_poly.pdbx_seq_one_letter_code
_entity_poly.pdbx_strand_id
1 'polypeptide(L)'
;MKKDTPPLTEKVLVSYDTKQALMSIREPGERYGDVIERVLQDRRRQDFITHLDTIARDGEFVSLDDDPEYAAIKHGVQRERQHRKTGSAVH
;
A
#
# COMPACT_ATOMS: atom_id res chain seq x y z
N MET A 1 8.54 -5.97 30.05
CA MET A 1 8.95 -6.88 28.96
C MET A 1 9.94 -6.13 28.09
N LYS A 2 11.22 -6.51 28.11
CA LYS A 2 12.23 -5.94 27.22
C LYS A 2 11.98 -6.53 25.83
N LYS A 3 11.80 -5.69 24.82
CA LYS A 3 11.75 -6.14 23.43
C LYS A 3 13.16 -6.61 23.07
N ASP A 4 13.37 -7.92 23.10
CA ASP A 4 14.57 -8.56 22.55
C ASP A 4 14.50 -8.48 21.02
N THR A 5 14.71 -7.29 20.47
CA THR A 5 14.91 -7.11 19.03
C THR A 5 16.33 -7.57 18.71
N PRO A 6 16.52 -8.66 17.94
CA PRO A 6 17.87 -9.11 17.59
C PRO A 6 18.61 -7.98 16.86
N PRO A 7 19.94 -7.86 17.05
CA PRO A 7 20.71 -6.81 16.39
C PRO A 7 20.61 -6.98 14.87
N LEU A 8 20.01 -5.99 14.20
CA LEU A 8 19.88 -5.87 12.75
C LEU A 8 21.24 -5.63 12.09
N THR A 9 22.14 -6.61 12.10
CA THR A 9 23.35 -6.56 11.27
C THR A 9 23.82 -7.96 10.92
N GLU A 10 22.99 -8.67 10.15
CA GLU A 10 23.54 -9.72 9.30
C GLU A 10 24.50 -9.04 8.31
N LYS A 11 25.76 -9.50 8.24
CA LYS A 11 26.75 -8.93 7.33
C LYS A 11 26.46 -9.43 5.92
N VAL A 12 25.73 -8.63 5.14
CA VAL A 12 25.43 -8.95 3.74
C VAL A 12 26.59 -8.52 2.86
N LEU A 13 27.15 -9.46 2.10
CA LEU A 13 28.14 -9.18 1.07
C LEU A 13 27.42 -8.71 -0.20
N VAL A 14 27.94 -7.66 -0.83
CA VAL A 14 27.41 -7.09 -2.08
C VAL A 14 28.52 -7.01 -3.13
N SER A 15 28.14 -7.00 -4.40
CA SER A 15 29.08 -6.74 -5.49
C SER A 15 29.65 -5.31 -5.41
N TYR A 16 30.78 -5.09 -6.09
CA TYR A 16 31.39 -3.77 -6.18
C TYR A 16 30.43 -2.73 -6.79
N ASP A 17 29.74 -3.11 -7.87
CA ASP A 17 28.81 -2.22 -8.56
C ASP A 17 27.61 -1.84 -7.69
N THR A 18 27.05 -2.80 -6.96
CA THR A 18 25.96 -2.54 -6.00
C THR A 18 26.43 -1.60 -4.89
N LYS A 19 27.66 -1.79 -4.39
CA LYS A 19 28.24 -0.86 -3.41
C LYS A 19 28.34 0.55 -3.97
N GLN A 20 28.84 0.72 -5.20
CA GLN A 20 28.97 2.03 -5.84
C GLN A 20 27.61 2.70 -6.04
N ALA A 21 26.61 1.95 -6.50
CA ALA A 21 25.25 2.44 -6.65
C ALA A 21 24.63 2.87 -5.30
N LEU A 22 24.82 2.08 -4.24
CA LEU A 22 24.34 2.45 -2.91
C LEU A 22 25.05 3.69 -2.36
N MET A 23 26.35 3.86 -2.65
CA MET A 23 27.11 5.04 -2.24
C MET A 23 26.67 6.32 -2.95
N SER A 24 26.27 6.24 -4.23
CA SER A 24 25.89 7.42 -5.01
C SER A 24 24.52 7.99 -4.63
N ILE A 25 23.62 7.15 -4.10
CA ILE A 25 22.24 7.54 -3.73
C ILE A 25 22.04 7.76 -2.22
N ARG A 26 23.08 7.50 -1.42
CA ARG A 26 23.04 7.61 0.03
C ARG A 26 23.22 9.07 0.46
N GLU A 27 22.38 9.53 1.37
CA GLU A 27 22.51 10.86 1.95
C GLU A 27 23.52 10.90 3.12
N PRO A 28 24.13 12.06 3.41
CA PRO A 28 25.03 12.20 4.56
C PRO A 28 24.35 11.79 5.87
N GLY A 29 24.96 10.84 6.58
CA GLY A 29 24.44 10.34 7.87
C GLY A 29 23.41 9.20 7.76
N GLU A 30 22.88 8.91 6.58
CA GLU A 30 21.94 7.79 6.34
C GLU A 30 22.65 6.44 6.50
N ARG A 31 21.97 5.38 6.98
CA ARG A 31 22.56 4.03 7.03
C ARG A 31 22.26 3.30 5.71
N TYR A 32 23.17 2.43 5.28
CA TYR A 32 22.95 1.62 4.07
C TYR A 32 21.70 0.74 4.16
N GLY A 33 21.30 0.28 5.36
CA GLY A 33 20.06 -0.46 5.55
C GLY A 33 18.83 0.37 5.15
N ASP A 34 18.80 1.64 5.54
CA ASP A 34 17.71 2.56 5.25
C ASP A 34 17.63 2.86 3.74
N VAL A 35 18.79 3.06 3.10
CA VAL A 35 18.90 3.23 1.64
C VAL A 35 18.34 2.01 0.90
N ILE A 36 18.74 0.80 1.32
CA ILE A 36 18.28 -0.45 0.70
C ILE A 36 16.77 -0.59 0.88
N GLU A 37 16.26 -0.33 2.09
CA GLU A 37 14.83 -0.40 2.36
C GLU A 37 14.04 0.55 1.46
N ARG A 38 14.48 1.80 1.34
CA ARG A 38 13.87 2.81 0.45
C ARG A 38 13.83 2.33 -1.00
N VAL A 39 14.97 1.87 -1.54
CA VAL A 39 15.05 1.37 -2.92
C VAL A 39 14.10 0.18 -3.14
N LEU A 40 14.02 -0.75 -2.19
CA LEU A 40 13.10 -1.89 -2.29
C LEU A 40 11.63 -1.45 -2.20
N GLN A 41 11.31 -0.48 -1.34
CA GLN A 41 9.96 0.08 -1.25
C GLN A 41 9.55 0.77 -2.55
N ASP A 42 10.43 1.59 -3.13
CA ASP A 42 10.17 2.29 -4.38
C ASP A 42 9.94 1.31 -5.54
N ARG A 43 10.77 0.25 -5.64
CA ARG A 43 10.56 -0.81 -6.63
C ARG A 43 9.23 -1.52 -6.44
N ARG A 44 8.91 -1.95 -5.22
CA ARG A 44 7.62 -2.58 -4.92
C ARG A 44 6.43 -1.68 -5.27
N ARG A 45 6.54 -0.38 -5.00
CA ARG A 45 5.52 0.60 -5.38
C ARG A 45 5.35 0.64 -6.90
N GLN A 46 6.44 0.72 -7.65
CA GLN A 46 6.39 0.78 -9.10
C GLN A 46 5.81 -0.51 -9.71
N ASP A 47 6.20 -1.67 -9.19
CA ASP A 47 5.67 -2.96 -9.60
C ASP A 47 4.16 -3.06 -9.32
N PHE A 48 3.72 -2.57 -8.15
CA PHE A 48 2.31 -2.53 -7.80
C PHE A 48 1.49 -1.59 -8.69
N ILE A 49 2.00 -0.39 -8.98
CA ILE A 49 1.36 0.53 -9.93
C ILE A 49 1.22 -0.12 -11.30
N THR A 50 2.30 -0.73 -11.80
CA THR A 50 2.31 -1.42 -13.10
C THR A 50 1.27 -2.56 -13.13
N HIS A 51 1.14 -3.30 -12.02
CA HIS A 51 0.15 -4.34 -11.88
C HIS A 51 -1.29 -3.78 -11.93
N LEU A 52 -1.57 -2.70 -11.20
CA LEU A 52 -2.87 -2.02 -11.24
C LEU A 52 -3.19 -1.47 -12.62
N ASP A 53 -2.23 -0.86 -13.31
CA ASP A 53 -2.40 -0.36 -14.68
C ASP A 53 -2.70 -1.49 -15.66
N THR A 54 -2.10 -2.67 -15.45
CA THR A 54 -2.38 -3.87 -16.25
C THR A 54 -3.79 -4.36 -16.01
N ILE A 55 -4.23 -4.44 -14.75
CA ILE A 55 -5.63 -4.78 -14.41
C ILE A 55 -6.58 -3.76 -15.03
N ALA A 56 -6.30 -2.46 -14.89
CA ALA A 56 -7.14 -1.38 -15.43
C ALA A 56 -7.30 -1.46 -16.96
N ARG A 57 -6.25 -1.89 -17.67
CA ARG A 57 -6.26 -2.01 -19.13
C ARG A 57 -6.90 -3.28 -19.63
N ASP A 58 -6.55 -4.41 -19.02
CA ASP A 58 -6.83 -5.75 -19.55
C ASP A 58 -7.90 -6.49 -18.74
N GLY A 59 -8.37 -5.91 -17.64
CA GLY A 59 -9.34 -6.50 -16.74
C GLY A 59 -10.74 -6.55 -17.32
N GLU A 60 -11.41 -7.68 -17.12
CA GLU A 60 -12.85 -7.79 -17.34
C GLU A 60 -13.58 -7.24 -16.11
N PHE A 61 -14.04 -5.99 -16.20
CA PHE A 61 -14.75 -5.32 -15.12
C PHE A 61 -16.24 -5.65 -15.17
N VAL A 62 -16.78 -6.06 -14.02
CA VAL A 62 -18.22 -6.24 -13.82
C VAL A 62 -18.80 -5.05 -13.06
N SER A 63 -20.01 -4.64 -13.44
CA SER A 63 -20.74 -3.60 -12.72
C SER A 63 -21.27 -4.15 -11.40
N LEU A 64 -20.90 -3.51 -10.29
CA LEU A 64 -21.45 -3.84 -8.97
C LEU A 64 -22.91 -3.42 -8.82
N ASP A 65 -23.43 -2.55 -9.70
CA ASP A 65 -24.86 -2.20 -9.68
C ASP A 65 -25.73 -3.31 -10.29
N ASP A 66 -25.14 -4.20 -11.09
CA ASP A 66 -25.82 -5.37 -11.65
C ASP A 66 -25.70 -6.60 -10.72
N ASP A 67 -24.88 -6.51 -9.67
CA ASP A 67 -24.74 -7.54 -8.65
C ASP A 67 -25.86 -7.42 -7.59
N PRO A 68 -26.75 -8.42 -7.48
CA PRO A 68 -27.90 -8.34 -6.58
C PRO A 68 -27.52 -8.30 -5.09
N GLU A 69 -26.38 -8.88 -4.72
CA GLU A 69 -25.87 -8.87 -3.35
C GLU A 69 -25.33 -7.47 -2.99
N TYR A 70 -24.57 -6.86 -3.89
CA TYR A 70 -24.03 -5.51 -3.68
C TYR A 70 -25.12 -4.43 -3.72
N ALA A 71 -26.12 -4.58 -4.60
CA ALA A 71 -27.29 -3.71 -4.63
C ALA A 71 -28.06 -3.71 -3.29
N ALA A 72 -28.21 -4.88 -2.66
CA ALA A 72 -28.86 -5.02 -1.36
C ALA A 72 -28.09 -4.27 -0.24
N ILE A 73 -26.76 -4.33 -0.25
CA ILE A 73 -25.90 -3.61 0.69
C ILE A 73 -26.04 -2.09 0.52
N LYS A 74 -26.01 -1.60 -0.73
CA LYS A 74 -26.16 -0.16 -1.05
C LYS A 74 -27.50 0.39 -0.56
N HIS A 75 -28.58 -0.37 -0.75
CA HIS A 75 -29.91 0.01 -0.25
C HIS A 75 -29.97 0.02 1.30
N GLY A 76 -29.32 -0.92 1.97
CA GLY A 76 -29.22 -0.95 3.44
C GLY A 76 -28.52 0.30 4.00
N VAL A 77 -27.37 0.67 3.42
CA VAL A 77 -26.60 1.86 3.83
C VAL A 77 -27.35 3.16 3.56
N GLN A 78 -28.06 3.25 2.43
CA GLN A 78 -28.89 4.43 2.12
C GLN A 78 -30.05 4.60 3.11
N ARG A 79 -30.71 3.50 3.51
CA ARG A 79 -31.80 3.53 4.49
C ARG A 79 -31.29 4.01 5.85
N GLU A 80 -30.16 3.49 6.35
CA GLU A 80 -29.59 3.94 7.63
C GLU A 80 -29.23 5.45 7.63
N ARG A 81 -28.66 5.94 6.51
CA ARG A 81 -28.35 7.37 6.36
C ARG A 81 -29.61 8.25 6.36
N GLN A 82 -30.71 7.79 5.78
CA GLN A 82 -32.00 8.51 5.84
C GLN A 82 -32.56 8.52 7.27
N HIS A 83 -32.51 7.40 7.99
CA HIS A 83 -32.95 7.35 9.38
C HIS A 83 -32.16 8.31 10.30
N ARG A 84 -30.83 8.44 10.11
CA ARG A 84 -30.02 9.43 10.86
C ARG A 84 -30.38 10.87 10.52
N LYS A 85 -30.67 11.20 9.25
CA LYS A 85 -31.07 12.55 8.84
C LYS A 85 -32.44 12.93 9.41
N THR A 86 -33.40 12.02 9.38
CA THR A 86 -34.74 12.26 9.93
C THR A 86 -34.71 12.35 11.46
N GLY A 87 -33.89 11.55 12.14
CA GLY A 87 -33.69 11.65 13.59
C GLY A 87 -33.00 12.93 14.06
N SER A 88 -32.19 13.56 13.21
CA SER A 88 -31.53 14.84 13.52
C SER A 88 -32.38 16.08 13.16
N ALA A 89 -33.47 15.91 12.43
CA ALA A 89 -34.39 16.98 12.02
C ALA A 89 -35.60 17.12 12.97
N VAL A 90 -35.70 16.27 13.99
CA VAL A 90 -36.70 16.34 15.05
C VAL A 90 -36.01 16.85 16.32
N HIS A 91 -35.65 18.13 16.31
CA HIS A 91 -35.29 18.90 17.52
C HIS A 91 -35.53 20.39 17.27
#